data_AF-A0A1Q3ZEK2-F1
#
_entry.id   AF-A0A1Q3ZEK2-F1
#
_cell.length_a   1.000
_cell.length_b   1.000
_cell.length_c   1.000
_cell.angle_alpha   90.00
_cell.angle_beta   90.00
_cell.angle_gamma   90.00
#
_symmetry.space_group_name_H-M   'P 1'
#
loop_
_entity.id
_entity.type
_entity.pdbx_description
1 polymer ?
#
loop_
_entity_poly.entity_id
_entity_poly.type
_entity_poly.pdbx_seq_one_letter_code
_entity_poly.pdbx_strand_id
1 'polypeptide(L)'
;MLIFNSCEKRNSVFTMKAVKLNFYEKEYFPEQDIFIKVVNSDSVVLVCTEKYNSLYTLPVTFGISPSLKVQLYKEKPLSVQLWGDSSGCMASCPIHIEEYTILFPIDMEVGDEQVILSVMGTWAK
;
A
#
# COMPACT_ATOMS: atom_id res chain seq x y z
N MET A 1 -35.17 18.79 -14.79
CA MET A 1 -34.43 17.54 -15.13
C MET A 1 -32.96 17.79 -14.84
N LEU A 2 -32.49 17.37 -13.66
CA LEU A 2 -31.09 17.52 -13.25
C LEU A 2 -30.31 16.36 -13.88
N ILE A 3 -29.50 16.68 -14.89
CA ILE A 3 -28.55 15.73 -15.47
C ILE A 3 -27.43 15.57 -14.45
N PHE A 4 -27.46 14.47 -13.69
CA PHE A 4 -26.27 14.01 -12.99
C PHE A 4 -25.25 13.65 -14.07
N ASN A 5 -24.34 14.56 -14.37
CA ASN A 5 -23.11 14.22 -15.07
C ASN A 5 -22.42 13.17 -14.21
N SER A 6 -22.51 11.90 -14.62
CA SER A 6 -21.66 10.86 -14.08
C SER A 6 -20.24 11.40 -14.19
N CYS A 7 -19.55 11.53 -13.07
CA CYS A 7 -18.12 11.78 -13.07
C CYS A 7 -17.51 10.63 -13.86
N GLU A 8 -17.20 10.86 -15.15
CA GLU A 8 -16.48 9.88 -15.95
C GLU A 8 -15.25 9.53 -15.12
N LYS A 9 -15.10 8.24 -14.74
CA LYS A 9 -13.92 7.72 -14.05
C LYS A 9 -12.72 8.02 -14.96
N ARG A 10 -12.18 9.23 -14.87
CA ARG A 10 -11.01 9.65 -15.63
C ARG A 10 -9.92 8.67 -15.29
N ASN A 11 -9.15 8.26 -16.30
CA ASN A 11 -7.97 7.43 -16.14
C ASN A 11 -6.90 8.19 -15.34
N SER A 12 -7.13 8.39 -14.06
CA SER A 12 -6.23 9.13 -13.19
C SER A 12 -5.09 8.21 -12.79
N VAL A 13 -3.87 8.64 -13.09
CA VAL A 13 -2.67 7.95 -12.65
C VAL A 13 -2.39 8.39 -11.22
N PHE A 14 -2.43 7.44 -10.29
CA PHE A 14 -2.01 7.64 -8.92
C PHE A 14 -0.51 7.46 -8.82
N THR A 15 0.17 8.41 -8.20
CA THR A 15 1.59 8.26 -7.87
C THR A 15 1.71 7.92 -6.39
N MET A 16 2.01 6.65 -6.10
CA MET A 16 2.30 6.16 -4.78
C MET A 16 3.71 6.60 -4.37
N LYS A 17 3.80 7.28 -3.22
CA LYS A 17 5.06 7.89 -2.73
C LYS A 17 5.56 7.25 -1.45
N ALA A 18 4.66 6.68 -0.66
CA ALA A 18 5.02 6.03 0.58
C ALA A 18 3.98 4.99 0.99
N VAL A 19 4.39 4.09 1.87
CA VAL A 19 3.51 3.18 2.61
C VAL A 19 3.83 3.31 4.08
N LYS A 20 2.79 3.44 4.90
CA LYS A 20 2.90 3.53 6.35
C LYS A 20 2.45 2.21 6.97
N LEU A 21 3.31 1.58 7.74
CA LEU A 21 2.96 0.46 8.59
C LEU A 21 2.52 1.00 9.94
N ASN A 22 1.23 0.88 10.25
CA ASN A 22 0.67 1.34 11.51
C ASN A 22 0.87 0.30 12.62
N PHE A 23 0.63 -0.96 12.27
CA PHE A 23 0.68 -2.08 13.22
C PHE A 23 0.94 -3.39 12.49
N TYR A 24 1.62 -4.32 13.18
CA TYR A 24 1.61 -5.75 12.89
C TYR A 24 1.93 -6.52 14.18
N GLU A 25 1.54 -7.78 14.24
CA GLU A 25 1.76 -8.66 15.40
C GLU A 25 3.22 -9.11 15.52
N LYS A 26 4.07 -8.25 16.08
CA LYS A 26 5.52 -8.49 16.24
C LYS A 26 5.86 -9.80 16.95
N GLU A 27 5.01 -10.22 17.90
CA GLU A 27 5.23 -11.36 18.79
C GLU A 27 5.31 -12.71 18.06
N TYR A 28 4.72 -12.82 16.87
CA TYR A 28 4.75 -14.04 16.06
C TYR A 28 5.99 -14.18 15.19
N PHE A 29 6.89 -13.19 15.22
CA PHE A 29 8.05 -13.15 14.33
C PHE A 29 9.36 -12.89 15.10
N PRO A 30 10.48 -13.48 14.65
CA PRO A 30 11.78 -13.15 15.21
C PRO A 30 12.15 -11.69 14.93
N GLU A 31 13.07 -11.16 15.74
CA GLU A 31 13.73 -9.88 15.47
C GLU A 31 14.42 -9.94 14.10
N GLN A 32 14.05 -9.02 13.21
CA GLN A 32 14.56 -8.98 11.85
C GLN A 32 14.32 -7.62 11.21
N ASP A 33 15.00 -7.37 10.10
CA ASP A 33 14.64 -6.25 9.25
C ASP A 33 13.38 -6.60 8.44
N ILE A 34 12.43 -5.67 8.45
CA ILE A 34 11.18 -5.72 7.71
C ILE A 34 11.16 -4.68 6.59
N PHE A 35 10.42 -4.96 5.54
CA PHE A 35 10.29 -4.09 4.39
C PHE A 35 8.99 -4.38 3.66
N ILE A 36 8.60 -3.48 2.76
CA ILE A 36 7.34 -3.57 2.04
C ILE A 36 7.61 -3.80 0.56
N LYS A 37 6.86 -4.74 -0.02
CA LYS A 37 6.77 -4.92 -1.47
C LYS A 37 5.39 -4.53 -1.96
N VAL A 38 5.32 -3.86 -3.10
CA VAL A 38 4.05 -3.75 -3.85
C VAL A 38 4.17 -4.69 -5.04
N VAL A 39 3.20 -5.59 -5.17
CA VAL A 39 3.15 -6.58 -6.24
C VAL A 39 1.88 -6.42 -7.06
N ASN A 40 1.93 -6.80 -8.34
CA ASN A 40 0.73 -6.95 -9.14
C ASN A 40 0.11 -8.35 -8.95
N SER A 41 -1.04 -8.59 -9.57
CA SER A 41 -1.74 -9.88 -9.53
C SER A 41 -0.92 -11.07 -10.05
N ASP A 42 0.09 -10.82 -10.89
CA ASP A 42 0.97 -11.84 -11.44
C ASP A 42 2.17 -12.10 -10.50
N SER A 43 2.10 -11.60 -9.25
CA SER A 43 3.14 -11.64 -8.22
C SER A 43 4.46 -10.97 -8.62
N VAL A 44 4.44 -10.12 -9.65
CA VAL A 44 5.60 -9.33 -10.06
C VAL A 44 5.79 -8.18 -9.09
N VAL A 45 7.01 -8.06 -8.54
CA VAL A 45 7.39 -6.95 -7.66
C VAL A 45 7.50 -5.66 -8.49
N LEU A 46 6.63 -4.70 -8.18
CA LEU A 46 6.61 -3.38 -8.80
C LEU A 46 7.55 -2.41 -8.09
N VAL A 47 7.61 -2.48 -6.76
CA VAL A 47 8.56 -1.73 -5.94
C VAL A 47 8.83 -2.43 -4.62
N CYS A 48 10.02 -2.17 -4.06
CA CYS A 48 10.46 -2.62 -2.76
C CYS A 48 10.96 -1.41 -1.98
N THR A 49 10.55 -1.27 -0.73
CA THR A 49 11.02 -0.20 0.15
C THR A 49 12.39 -0.53 0.73
N GLU A 50 12.97 0.45 1.41
CA GLU A 50 14.08 0.22 2.33
C GLU A 50 13.67 -0.69 3.49
N LYS A 51 14.68 -1.25 4.13
CA LYS A 51 14.56 -2.08 5.33
C LYS A 51 14.41 -1.23 6.56
N TYR A 52 13.68 -1.76 7.53
CA TYR A 52 13.41 -1.16 8.82
C TYR A 52 13.54 -2.22 9.91
N ASN A 53 14.30 -1.92 10.96
CA ASN A 53 14.51 -2.87 12.03
C ASN A 53 13.22 -3.09 12.85
N SER A 54 12.78 -4.34 13.01
CA SER A 54 11.53 -4.67 13.71
C SER A 54 11.49 -4.22 15.18
N LEU A 55 12.63 -3.97 15.81
CA LEU A 55 12.72 -3.48 17.19
C LEU A 55 12.28 -2.02 17.36
N TYR A 56 12.27 -1.25 16.28
CA TYR A 56 11.91 0.16 16.34
C TYR A 56 10.39 0.37 16.44
N THR A 57 10.01 1.58 16.87
CA THR A 57 8.63 1.95 17.19
C THR A 57 7.76 2.19 15.95
N LEU A 58 6.55 1.65 15.96
CA LEU A 58 5.51 1.94 14.96
C LEU A 58 4.65 3.15 15.41
N PRO A 59 3.96 3.86 14.48
CA PRO A 59 3.94 3.63 13.04
C PRO A 59 5.24 4.06 12.36
N VAL A 60 5.57 3.43 11.23
CA VAL A 60 6.69 3.83 10.37
C VAL A 60 6.21 4.08 8.95
N THR A 61 6.71 5.15 8.33
CA THR A 61 6.45 5.47 6.93
C THR A 61 7.67 5.15 6.08
N PHE A 62 7.49 4.25 5.12
CA PHE A 62 8.49 3.87 4.14
C PHE A 62 8.34 4.72 2.89
N GLY A 63 9.41 5.42 2.49
CA GLY A 63 9.46 6.09 1.19
C GLY A 63 9.53 5.09 0.05
N ILE A 64 8.83 5.37 -1.05
CA ILE A 64 8.89 4.59 -2.30
C ILE A 64 9.72 5.38 -3.30
N SER A 65 10.88 4.82 -3.67
CA SER A 65 11.79 5.38 -4.66
C SER A 65 12.26 4.30 -5.65
N PRO A 66 12.06 4.47 -6.97
CA PRO A 66 11.29 5.55 -7.59
C PRO A 66 9.80 5.46 -7.26
N SER A 67 9.09 6.59 -7.24
CA SER A 67 7.64 6.59 -6.97
C SER A 67 6.88 5.71 -7.97
N LEU A 68 5.97 4.88 -7.46
CA LEU A 68 5.23 3.93 -8.27
C LEU A 68 3.98 4.60 -8.88
N LYS A 69 3.86 4.56 -10.21
CA LYS A 69 2.68 5.05 -10.93
C LYS A 69 1.70 3.89 -11.13
N VAL A 70 0.47 4.07 -10.68
CA VAL A 70 -0.58 3.04 -10.71
C VAL A 70 -1.84 3.59 -11.37
N GLN A 71 -2.47 2.79 -12.25
CA GLN A 71 -3.79 3.08 -12.80
C GLN A 71 -4.87 2.38 -11.97
N LEU A 72 -5.25 2.99 -10.85
CA LEU A 72 -6.06 2.32 -9.83
C LEU A 72 -7.44 1.84 -10.31
N TYR A 73 -8.02 2.44 -11.35
CA TYR A 73 -9.36 2.09 -11.86
C TYR A 73 -9.37 1.18 -13.10
N LYS A 74 -8.20 0.77 -13.62
CA LYS A 74 -8.08 -0.01 -14.87
C LYS A 74 -7.31 -1.32 -14.72
N GLU A 75 -6.49 -1.46 -13.69
CA GLU A 75 -5.52 -2.54 -13.61
C GLU A 75 -5.95 -3.68 -12.67
N LYS A 76 -5.32 -4.84 -12.90
CA LYS A 76 -5.41 -6.01 -12.05
C LYS A 76 -5.09 -5.64 -10.58
N PRO A 77 -5.68 -6.30 -9.58
CA PRO A 77 -5.50 -5.94 -8.18
C PRO A 77 -4.01 -5.90 -7.82
N LEU A 78 -3.61 -4.83 -7.14
CA LEU A 78 -2.29 -4.74 -6.51
C LEU A 78 -2.38 -5.27 -5.09
N SER A 79 -1.28 -5.79 -4.58
CA SER A 79 -1.16 -6.13 -3.17
C SER A 79 0.07 -5.48 -2.55
N VAL A 80 -0.11 -4.92 -1.36
CA VAL A 80 0.99 -4.47 -0.49
C VAL A 80 1.34 -5.62 0.43
N GLN A 81 2.60 -6.02 0.44
CA GLN A 81 3.07 -7.15 1.24
C GLN A 81 4.10 -6.69 2.26
N LEU A 82 3.93 -7.13 3.50
CA LEU A 82 4.93 -7.02 4.55
C LEU A 82 5.87 -8.22 4.45
N TRP A 83 7.17 -7.95 4.39
CA TRP A 83 8.20 -8.96 4.33
C TRP A 83 9.21 -8.79 5.46
N GLY A 84 9.68 -9.92 5.97
CA GLY A 84 10.84 -10.01 6.84
C GLY A 84 11.97 -10.71 6.12
N ASP A 85 13.21 -10.28 6.36
CA ASP A 85 14.39 -10.89 5.74
C ASP A 85 14.53 -12.38 6.04
N SER A 86 14.10 -12.81 7.23
CA SER A 86 14.17 -14.21 7.67
C SER A 86 12.83 -14.96 7.54
N SER A 87 11.71 -14.25 7.75
CA SER A 87 10.38 -14.87 7.73
C SER A 87 9.73 -14.90 6.35
N GLY A 88 10.28 -14.17 5.36
CA GLY A 88 9.69 -14.07 4.04
C GLY A 88 8.42 -13.20 4.06
N CYS A 89 7.41 -13.57 3.27
CA CYS A 89 6.14 -12.84 3.22
C CYS A 89 5.36 -13.07 4.52
N MET A 90 5.21 -12.01 5.31
CA MET A 90 4.52 -12.06 6.61
C MET A 90 3.03 -11.75 6.48
N ALA A 91 2.68 -10.81 5.59
CA ALA A 91 1.30 -10.45 5.31
C ALA A 91 1.14 -9.91 3.89
N SER A 92 -0.07 -10.00 3.34
CA SER A 92 -0.40 -9.51 2.02
C SER A 92 -1.79 -8.87 2.02
N CYS A 93 -1.84 -7.59 1.73
CA CYS A 93 -3.04 -6.76 1.75
C CYS A 93 -3.38 -6.32 0.32
N PRO A 94 -4.45 -6.85 -0.30
CA PRO A 94 -4.88 -6.39 -1.61
C PRO A 94 -5.44 -4.97 -1.52
N ILE A 95 -5.12 -4.13 -2.50
CA ILE A 95 -5.67 -2.78 -2.64
C ILE A 95 -6.94 -2.87 -3.50
N HIS A 96 -8.10 -2.88 -2.85
CA HIS A 96 -9.42 -2.82 -3.50
C HIS A 96 -9.94 -1.38 -3.54
N ILE A 97 -9.59 -0.60 -4.57
CA ILE A 97 -9.98 0.82 -4.61
C ILE A 97 -11.49 1.08 -4.58
N GLU A 98 -12.28 0.11 -5.02
CA GLU A 98 -13.74 0.21 -5.01
C GLU A 98 -14.32 0.28 -3.60
N GLU A 99 -13.56 -0.19 -2.60
CA GLU A 99 -13.98 -0.28 -1.19
C GLU A 99 -13.49 0.91 -0.35
N TYR A 100 -12.61 1.77 -0.88
CA TYR A 100 -12.02 2.87 -0.10
C TYR A 100 -12.72 4.22 -0.34
N THR A 101 -13.06 4.89 0.75
CA THR A 101 -13.47 6.30 0.73
C THR A 101 -12.23 7.19 0.66
N ILE A 102 -12.10 7.97 -0.41
CA ILE A 102 -10.97 8.88 -0.64
C ILE A 102 -11.10 10.10 0.28
N LEU A 103 -10.23 10.21 1.30
CA LEU A 103 -10.03 11.41 2.11
C LEU A 103 -8.71 12.08 1.69
N PHE A 104 -8.70 13.39 1.43
CA PHE A 104 -7.49 14.12 1.00
C PHE A 104 -6.59 14.51 2.19
N PRO A 105 -5.24 14.48 2.06
CA PRO A 105 -4.42 13.70 1.11
C PRO A 105 -4.42 12.22 1.51
N ILE A 106 -4.35 11.35 0.51
CA ILE A 106 -4.86 9.97 0.58
C ILE A 106 -4.02 9.10 1.52
N ASP A 107 -4.62 8.72 2.64
CA ASP A 107 -4.22 7.58 3.48
C ASP A 107 -5.23 6.45 3.24
N MET A 108 -4.84 5.38 2.55
CA MET A 108 -5.70 4.20 2.35
C MET A 108 -5.37 3.11 3.36
N GLU A 109 -6.21 2.92 4.38
CA GLU A 109 -6.04 1.88 5.40
C GLU A 109 -6.68 0.55 4.96
N VAL A 110 -5.94 -0.56 5.02
CA VAL A 110 -6.48 -1.91 4.79
C VAL A 110 -6.92 -2.54 6.12
N GLY A 111 -8.19 -2.91 6.22
CA GLY A 111 -8.88 -3.24 7.48
C GLY A 111 -8.76 -4.68 7.96
N ASP A 112 -7.62 -5.34 7.76
CA ASP A 112 -7.40 -6.68 8.34
C ASP A 112 -6.78 -6.54 9.75
N GLU A 113 -7.31 -7.25 10.75
CA GLU A 113 -6.99 -7.00 12.16
C GLU A 113 -5.52 -7.33 12.53
N GLN A 114 -4.81 -8.08 11.68
CA GLN A 114 -3.45 -8.57 11.95
C GLN A 114 -2.33 -7.64 11.44
N VAL A 115 -2.59 -6.87 10.39
CA VAL A 115 -1.62 -5.91 9.80
C VAL A 115 -2.36 -4.71 9.24
N ILE A 116 -2.00 -3.52 9.74
CA ILE A 116 -2.62 -2.26 9.33
C ILE A 116 -1.61 -1.44 8.53
N LEU A 117 -1.86 -1.30 7.23
CA LEU A 117 -1.05 -0.53 6.29
C LEU A 117 -1.84 0.63 5.70
N SER A 118 -1.19 1.79 5.58
CA SER A 118 -1.72 2.96 4.87
C SER A 118 -0.89 3.28 3.62
N VAL A 119 -1.51 3.46 2.47
CA VAL A 119 -0.82 3.90 1.24
C VAL A 119 -0.97 5.41 1.07
N MET A 120 0.14 6.11 0.84
CA MET A 120 0.20 7.57 0.68
C MET A 120 0.66 7.97 -0.72
N GLY A 121 -0.02 8.94 -1.33
CA GLY A 121 0.32 9.41 -2.67
C GLY A 121 -0.46 10.61 -3.17
N THR A 122 -0.25 10.95 -4.44
CA THR A 122 -0.90 12.08 -5.11
C THR A 122 -1.35 11.69 -6.51
N TRP A 123 -2.48 12.23 -6.95
CA TRP A 123 -2.90 12.13 -8.35
C TRP A 123 -2.04 13.02 -9.24
N ALA A 124 -1.59 12.49 -10.37
CA ALA A 124 -1.06 13.32 -11.44
C ALA A 124 -2.22 14.08 -12.10
N LYS A 125 -2.04 15.39 -12.33
CA LYS A 125 -2.95 16.19 -13.16
C LYS A 125 -2.79 15.85 -14.63
#